data_AF-A0A973KJT4-F1
#
_entry.id   AF-A0A973KJT4-F1
#
_cell.length_a   1.000
_cell.length_b   1.000
_cell.length_c   1.000
_cell.angle_alpha   90.00
_cell.angle_beta   90.00
_cell.angle_gamma   90.00
#
_symmetry.space_group_name_H-M   'P 1'
#
loop_
_entity.id
_entity.type
_entity.pdbx_description
1 polymer ?
#
loop_
_entity_poly.entity_id
_entity_poly.type
_entity_poly.pdbx_seq_one_letter_code
_entity_poly.pdbx_strand_id
1 'polypeptide(L)'
;MVSGSVRERFAHYQLTKKMQTGKEPTNAVVVRRAVLNARKNDLFAQLLEQVRHRQQPVEEEDHDPDGLFGEVPGRRAERGRMKDSVQQSFRPSYQELEVIDAMTTAYGFPSRSDFLDAALDAFLPPLPAGKNRAR
;
A
#
# COMPACT_ATOMS: atom_id res chain seq x y z
N MET A 1 1.44 -2.62 7.21
CA MET A 1 1.93 -1.27 7.58
C MET A 1 1.75 -0.39 6.37
N VAL A 2 1.05 0.73 6.46
CA VAL A 2 0.93 1.64 5.31
C VAL A 2 2.23 2.43 5.24
N SER A 3 3.10 2.10 4.29
CA SER A 3 4.30 2.90 4.03
C SER A 3 3.88 4.37 3.88
N GLY A 4 4.68 5.32 4.37
CA GLY A 4 4.29 6.75 4.40
C GLY A 4 3.73 7.26 3.07
N SER A 5 4.16 6.69 1.95
CA SER A 5 3.66 6.96 0.60
C SER A 5 2.21 6.50 0.37
N VAL A 6 1.79 5.33 0.84
CA VAL A 6 0.45 4.78 0.56
C VAL A 6 -0.64 5.59 1.27
N ARG A 7 -0.39 6.07 2.50
CA ARG A 7 -1.36 6.90 3.24
C ARG A 7 -1.57 8.25 2.56
N GLU A 8 -0.48 8.90 2.16
CA GLU A 8 -0.54 10.17 1.43
C GLU A 8 -1.24 10.00 0.09
N ARG A 9 -0.93 8.92 -0.66
CA ARG A 9 -1.62 8.57 -1.90
C ARG A 9 -3.09 8.28 -1.67
N PHE A 10 -3.45 7.69 -0.54
CA PHE A 10 -4.84 7.43 -0.16
C PHE A 10 -5.61 8.74 0.03
N ALA A 11 -5.08 9.66 0.83
CA ALA A 11 -5.68 10.97 1.06
C ALA A 11 -5.78 11.78 -0.25
N HIS A 12 -4.71 11.76 -1.06
CA HIS A 12 -4.70 12.41 -2.37
C HIS A 12 -5.76 11.82 -3.31
N TYR A 13 -5.93 10.50 -3.31
CA TYR A 13 -6.96 9.83 -4.10
C TYR A 13 -8.38 10.24 -3.68
N GLN A 14 -8.67 10.28 -2.37
CA GLN A 14 -9.97 10.73 -1.86
C GLN A 14 -10.25 12.17 -2.26
N LEU A 15 -9.28 13.07 -2.09
CA LEU A 15 -9.37 14.47 -2.51
C LEU A 15 -9.60 14.59 -4.02
N THR A 16 -8.81 13.89 -4.82
CA THR A 16 -8.94 13.88 -6.29
C THR A 16 -10.33 13.42 -6.71
N LYS A 17 -10.86 12.35 -6.09
CA LYS A 17 -12.21 11.86 -6.38
C LYS A 17 -13.28 12.84 -5.94
N LYS A 18 -13.13 13.51 -4.79
CA LYS A 18 -14.02 14.59 -4.34
C LYS A 18 -14.07 15.73 -5.36
N MET A 19 -12.93 16.15 -5.90
CA MET A 19 -12.89 17.20 -6.93
C MET A 19 -13.54 16.77 -8.25
N GLN A 20 -13.44 15.49 -8.62
CA GLN A 20 -14.03 14.96 -9.86
C GLN A 20 -15.55 14.72 -9.76
N THR A 21 -16.05 14.23 -8.63
CA THR A 21 -17.43 13.75 -8.51
C THR A 21 -18.28 14.57 -7.53
N GLY A 22 -17.68 15.55 -6.84
CA GLY A 22 -18.30 16.32 -5.76
C GLY A 22 -18.45 15.55 -4.44
N LYS A 23 -18.06 14.26 -4.37
CA LYS A 23 -18.20 13.43 -3.16
C LYS A 23 -16.91 12.69 -2.83
N GLU A 24 -16.54 12.76 -1.56
CA GLU A 24 -15.35 12.08 -1.04
C GLU A 24 -15.67 10.60 -0.74
N PRO A 25 -14.95 9.64 -1.34
CA PRO A 25 -15.19 8.23 -1.05
C PRO A 25 -14.71 7.87 0.35
N THR A 26 -15.48 7.08 1.09
CA THR A 26 -15.08 6.59 2.42
C THR A 26 -13.91 5.61 2.35
N ASN A 27 -13.21 5.41 3.47
CA ASN A 27 -12.08 4.47 3.53
C ASN A 27 -12.48 3.05 3.05
N ALA A 28 -13.65 2.57 3.48
CA ALA A 28 -14.18 1.27 3.07
C ALA A 28 -14.38 1.18 1.55
N VAL A 29 -14.88 2.25 0.91
CA VAL A 29 -15.06 2.30 -0.54
C VAL A 29 -13.72 2.22 -1.28
N VAL A 30 -12.69 2.90 -0.78
CA VAL A 30 -11.35 2.84 -1.39
C VAL A 30 -10.74 1.46 -1.24
N VAL A 31 -10.79 0.87 -0.04
CA VAL A 31 -10.30 -0.49 0.23
C VAL A 31 -11.00 -1.52 -0.67
N ARG A 32 -12.33 -1.46 -0.75
CA ARG A 32 -13.11 -2.35 -1.63
C ARG A 32 -12.70 -2.21 -3.09
N ARG A 33 -12.51 -0.97 -3.58
CA ARG A 33 -12.06 -0.73 -4.96
C ARG A 33 -10.67 -1.29 -5.23
N ALA A 34 -9.74 -1.17 -4.27
CA ALA A 34 -8.41 -1.72 -4.40
C ALA A 34 -8.42 -3.25 -4.50
N VAL A 35 -9.13 -3.93 -3.60
CA VAL A 35 -9.26 -5.40 -3.64
C VAL A 35 -9.93 -5.88 -4.92
N LEU A 36 -11.00 -5.22 -5.37
CA LEU A 36 -11.67 -5.56 -6.63
C LEU A 36 -10.78 -5.30 -7.85
N ASN A 37 -9.95 -4.26 -7.84
CA ASN A 37 -9.00 -3.99 -8.91
C ASN A 37 -7.93 -5.09 -8.97
N ALA A 38 -7.35 -5.45 -7.83
CA ALA A 38 -6.36 -6.53 -7.73
C ALA A 38 -6.93 -7.86 -8.24
N ARG A 39 -8.16 -8.20 -7.86
CA ARG A 39 -8.86 -9.39 -8.37
C ARG A 39 -9.14 -9.32 -9.87
N LYS A 40 -9.62 -8.18 -10.37
CA LYS A 40 -9.98 -8.00 -11.79
C LYS A 40 -8.77 -8.17 -12.71
N ASN A 41 -7.59 -7.76 -12.25
CA ASN A 41 -6.35 -7.76 -13.01
C ASN A 41 -5.41 -8.92 -12.64
N ASP A 42 -5.89 -9.90 -11.87
CA ASP A 42 -5.13 -11.08 -11.41
C ASP A 42 -3.77 -10.76 -10.75
N LEU A 43 -3.73 -9.69 -9.94
CA LEU A 43 -2.48 -9.16 -9.38
C LEU A 43 -2.01 -9.90 -8.12
N PHE A 44 -2.80 -10.81 -7.55
CA PHE A 44 -2.54 -11.34 -6.20
C PHE A 44 -1.20 -12.07 -6.06
N ALA A 45 -0.77 -12.83 -7.07
CA ALA A 45 0.55 -13.46 -7.06
C ALA A 45 1.68 -12.42 -7.04
N GLN A 46 1.57 -11.37 -7.87
CA GLN A 46 2.54 -10.27 -7.91
C GLN A 46 2.58 -9.50 -6.58
N LEU A 47 1.42 -9.22 -5.99
CA LEU A 47 1.31 -8.56 -4.69
C LEU A 47 1.95 -9.38 -3.58
N LEU A 48 1.79 -10.71 -3.61
CA LEU A 48 2.43 -11.60 -2.63
C LEU A 48 3.95 -11.55 -2.75
N GLU A 49 4.49 -11.59 -3.96
CA GLU A 49 5.94 -11.45 -4.19
C GLU A 49 6.45 -10.09 -3.70
N GLN A 50 5.72 -9.00 -3.93
CA GLN A 50 6.08 -7.70 -3.37
C GLN A 50 6.12 -7.71 -1.84
N VAL A 51 5.15 -8.36 -1.18
CA VAL A 51 5.15 -8.52 0.28
C VAL A 51 6.37 -9.31 0.74
N ARG A 52 6.71 -10.42 0.06
CA ARG A 52 7.90 -11.22 0.36
C ARG A 52 9.18 -10.40 0.25
N HIS A 53 9.33 -9.63 -0.82
CA HIS A 53 10.49 -8.76 -1.01
C HIS A 53 10.61 -7.68 0.06
N ARG A 54 9.51 -7.10 0.53
CA ARG A 54 9.53 -6.12 1.64
C ARG A 54 9.96 -6.72 2.97
N GLN A 55 9.77 -8.02 3.16
CA GLN A 55 10.16 -8.73 4.38
C GLN A 55 11.60 -9.26 4.33
N GLN A 56 12.30 -9.14 3.20
CA GLN A 56 13.70 -9.57 3.11
C GLN A 56 14.58 -8.73 4.05
N PRO A 57 15.47 -9.37 4.81
CA PRO A 57 16.44 -8.65 5.63
C PRO A 57 17.37 -7.83 4.72
N VAL A 58 17.76 -6.65 5.17
CA VAL A 58 18.75 -5.80 4.49
C VAL A 58 20.13 -6.22 4.94
N GLU A 59 20.96 -6.66 4.01
CA GLU A 59 22.35 -7.05 4.25
C GLU A 59 23.31 -5.86 3.98
N GLU A 60 24.58 -5.96 4.37
CA GLU A 60 25.55 -4.86 4.15
C GLU A 60 25.81 -4.62 2.65
N GLU A 61 25.71 -5.67 1.85
CA GLU A 61 25.85 -5.68 0.40
C GLU A 61 24.75 -4.91 -0.34
N ASP A 62 23.58 -4.71 0.30
CA ASP A 62 22.49 -3.89 -0.23
C ASP A 62 22.69 -2.39 0.03
N HIS A 63 23.74 -2.00 0.75
CA HIS A 63 24.03 -0.59 1.02
C HIS A 63 24.55 0.10 -0.25
N ASP A 64 23.71 0.96 -0.83
CA ASP A 64 24.06 1.82 -1.97
C ASP A 64 24.33 3.25 -1.47
N PRO A 65 25.57 3.56 -0.99
CA PRO A 65 25.89 4.88 -0.43
C PRO A 65 25.81 5.99 -1.47
N ASP A 66 26.02 5.66 -2.74
CA ASP A 66 26.04 6.60 -3.87
C ASP A 66 24.66 6.76 -4.51
N GLY A 67 23.70 5.89 -4.17
CA GLY A 67 22.33 5.90 -4.69
C GLY A 67 22.24 5.58 -6.18
N LEU A 68 23.19 4.80 -6.70
CA LEU A 68 23.34 4.49 -8.13
C LEU A 68 22.12 3.77 -8.72
N PHE A 69 21.46 2.93 -7.92
CA PHE A 69 20.31 2.13 -8.36
C PHE A 69 18.95 2.74 -7.96
N GLY A 70 18.97 3.95 -7.36
CA GLY A 70 17.77 4.65 -6.90
C GLY A 70 17.16 4.06 -5.63
N GLU A 71 16.08 4.68 -5.12
CA GLU A 71 15.32 4.11 -4.00
C GLU A 71 14.62 2.82 -4.46
N VAL A 72 15.03 1.68 -3.91
CA VAL A 72 14.34 0.41 -4.16
C VAL A 72 12.95 0.48 -3.49
N PRO A 73 11.84 0.47 -4.25
CA PRO A 73 10.51 0.59 -3.66
C PRO A 73 10.22 -0.66 -2.84
N GLY A 74 10.29 -0.54 -1.52
CA GLY A 74 10.00 -1.62 -0.58
C GLY A 74 11.20 -2.22 0.19
N ARG A 75 12.46 -1.86 -0.11
CA ARG A 75 13.63 -2.30 0.69
C ARG A 75 14.03 -1.31 1.79
N ARG A 76 13.09 -0.48 2.25
CA ARG A 76 13.28 0.27 3.48
C ARG A 76 12.86 -0.63 4.64
N ALA A 77 13.77 -1.51 5.08
CA ALA A 77 13.81 -1.84 6.50
C ALA A 77 14.19 -0.54 7.21
N GLU A 78 13.20 0.31 7.51
CA GLU A 78 13.44 1.51 8.30
C GLU A 78 14.05 1.06 9.62
N ARG A 79 15.36 1.33 9.76
CA ARG A 79 16.12 1.13 10.98
C ARG A 79 15.38 1.85 12.11
N GLY A 80 14.87 1.05 13.03
CA GLY A 80 14.30 1.53 14.29
C GLY A 80 12.78 1.65 14.22
N ARG A 81 12.12 0.87 15.07
CA ARG A 81 10.74 1.06 15.56
C ARG A 81 10.25 2.51 15.37
N MET A 82 9.57 2.81 14.27
CA MET A 82 8.91 4.10 14.15
C MET A 82 7.62 4.04 14.96
N LYS A 83 7.65 4.81 16.05
CA LYS A 83 6.60 5.04 17.05
C LYS A 83 5.35 5.75 16.48
N ASP A 84 5.33 5.98 15.16
CA ASP A 84 4.33 6.76 14.42
C ASP A 84 3.60 5.92 13.36
N SER A 85 3.32 4.63 13.65
CA SER A 85 2.47 3.81 12.78
C SER A 85 1.01 4.29 12.87
N VAL A 86 0.66 5.30 12.09
CA VAL A 86 -0.72 5.83 12.10
C VAL A 86 -1.63 4.84 11.38
N GLN A 87 -2.49 4.17 12.17
CA GLN A 87 -3.46 3.21 11.66
C GLN A 87 -4.60 3.94 10.95
N GLN A 88 -4.91 3.53 9.72
CA GLN A 88 -6.10 3.99 9.02
C GLN A 88 -7.25 3.03 9.29
N SER A 89 -8.17 3.46 10.14
CA SER A 89 -9.36 2.67 10.44
C SER A 89 -10.35 2.71 9.26
N PHE A 90 -10.94 1.56 8.97
CA PHE A 90 -12.10 1.44 8.11
C PHE A 90 -13.07 0.44 8.75
N ARG A 91 -14.37 0.60 8.47
CA ARG A 91 -15.41 -0.28 8.98
C ARG A 91 -16.01 -1.08 7.83
N PRO A 92 -15.48 -2.27 7.51
CA PRO A 92 -16.08 -3.15 6.51
C PRO A 92 -17.39 -3.74 7.04
N SER A 93 -18.26 -4.16 6.12
CA SER A 93 -19.34 -5.08 6.49
C SER A 93 -18.77 -6.46 6.86
N TYR A 94 -19.54 -7.28 7.59
CA TYR A 94 -19.15 -8.65 7.90
C TYR A 94 -18.84 -9.46 6.63
N GLN A 95 -19.69 -9.32 5.61
CA GLN A 95 -19.50 -9.99 4.33
C GLN A 95 -18.22 -9.54 3.61
N GLU A 96 -17.90 -8.25 3.63
CA GLU A 96 -16.65 -7.74 3.04
C GLU A 96 -15.43 -8.29 3.78
N LEU A 97 -15.52 -8.40 5.11
CA LEU A 97 -14.43 -8.92 5.93
C LEU A 97 -14.18 -10.40 5.65
N GLU A 98 -15.22 -11.23 5.59
CA GLU A 98 -15.12 -12.65 5.24
C GLU A 98 -14.49 -12.87 3.86
N VAL A 99 -14.88 -12.06 2.89
CA VAL A 99 -14.33 -12.12 1.53
C VAL A 99 -12.84 -11.75 1.52
N ILE A 100 -12.45 -10.70 2.26
CA ILE A 100 -11.05 -10.30 2.40
C ILE A 100 -10.24 -11.40 3.08
N ASP A 101 -10.76 -12.02 4.14
CA ASP A 101 -10.09 -13.10 4.87
C ASP A 101 -9.92 -14.36 4.03
N ALA A 102 -10.96 -14.72 3.27
CA ALA A 102 -10.93 -15.83 2.34
C ALA A 102 -9.84 -15.60 1.27
N MET A 103 -9.75 -14.41 0.69
CA MET A 103 -8.69 -14.09 -0.29
C MET A 103 -7.31 -14.08 0.36
N THR A 104 -7.16 -13.44 1.52
CA THR A 104 -5.88 -13.39 2.25
C THR A 104 -5.35 -14.81 2.49
N THR A 105 -6.21 -15.71 2.94
CA THR A 105 -5.88 -17.11 3.22
C THR A 105 -5.61 -17.90 1.94
N ALA A 106 -6.49 -17.79 0.94
CA ALA A 106 -6.39 -18.57 -0.31
C ALA A 106 -5.10 -18.28 -1.08
N TYR A 107 -4.62 -17.04 -1.04
CA TYR A 107 -3.39 -16.62 -1.72
C TYR A 107 -2.16 -16.63 -0.78
N GLY A 108 -2.31 -17.09 0.47
CA GLY A 108 -1.18 -17.28 1.38
C GLY A 108 -0.50 -15.99 1.85
N PHE A 109 -1.25 -14.89 1.98
CA PHE A 109 -0.70 -13.65 2.53
C PHE A 109 -0.42 -13.79 4.04
N PRO A 110 0.69 -13.22 4.57
CA PRO A 110 1.08 -13.36 5.98
C PRO A 110 0.05 -12.76 6.95
N SER A 111 -0.59 -11.67 6.55
CA SER A 111 -1.65 -11.03 7.32
C SER A 111 -2.63 -10.29 6.43
N ARG A 112 -3.85 -10.05 6.95
CA ARG A 112 -4.84 -9.17 6.31
C ARG A 112 -4.27 -7.79 6.03
N SER A 113 -3.48 -7.27 6.96
CA SER A 113 -2.88 -5.93 6.83
C SER A 113 -1.89 -5.86 5.68
N ASP A 114 -1.09 -6.91 5.46
CA ASP A 114 -0.13 -6.96 4.36
C ASP A 114 -0.83 -7.11 3.01
N PHE A 115 -1.88 -7.94 2.97
CA PHE A 115 -2.75 -8.06 1.79
C PHE A 115 -3.38 -6.72 1.40
N LEU A 116 -4.01 -6.04 2.36
CA LEU A 116 -4.68 -4.76 2.10
C LEU A 116 -3.69 -3.66 1.76
N ASP A 117 -2.52 -3.63 2.40
CA ASP A 117 -1.49 -2.66 2.08
C ASP A 117 -0.94 -2.84 0.67
N ALA A 118 -0.62 -4.08 0.27
CA ALA A 118 -0.17 -4.37 -1.08
C ALA A 118 -1.23 -4.04 -2.13
N ALA A 119 -2.50 -4.39 -1.87
CA ALA A 119 -3.60 -4.05 -2.76
C ALA A 119 -3.80 -2.53 -2.91
N LEU A 120 -3.69 -1.77 -1.81
CA LEU A 120 -3.78 -0.31 -1.83
C LEU A 120 -2.59 0.31 -2.56
N ASP A 121 -1.38 -0.19 -2.33
CA ASP A 121 -0.18 0.30 -2.97
C ASP A 121 -0.20 0.11 -4.49
N ALA A 122 -0.71 -1.02 -4.99
CA ALA A 122 -0.88 -1.22 -6.43
C ALA A 122 -2.04 -0.42 -7.03
N PHE A 123 -3.09 -0.17 -6.25
CA PHE A 123 -4.29 0.52 -6.74
C PHE A 123 -4.15 2.04 -6.80
N LEU A 124 -3.51 2.64 -5.79
CA LEU A 124 -3.46 4.09 -5.68
C LEU A 124 -2.55 4.69 -6.75
N PRO A 125 -2.82 5.87 -7.31
CA PRO A 125 -1.86 6.53 -8.20
C PRO A 125 -0.64 7.02 -7.40
N PRO A 126 0.55 7.14 -8.01
CA PRO A 126 1.66 7.83 -7.38
C PRO A 126 1.28 9.28 -7.11
N LEU A 127 1.90 9.90 -6.10
CA LEU A 127 1.74 11.34 -5.89
C LEU A 127 2.31 12.09 -7.10
N PRO A 128 1.71 13.21 -7.52
CA PRO A 128 2.34 14.07 -8.50
C PRO A 128 3.72 14.45 -7.97
N ALA A 129 4.76 14.31 -8.80
CA ALA A 129 6.09 14.77 -8.46
C ALA A 129 6.01 16.27 -8.17
N GLY A 130 5.93 16.63 -6.89
CA GLY A 130 6.05 18.01 -6.47
C GLY A 130 7.39 18.48 -7.00
N LYS A 131 7.39 19.52 -7.84
CA LYS A 131 8.59 20.24 -8.27
C LYS A 131 9.57 20.24 -7.11
N ASN A 132 10.77 19.70 -7.36
CA ASN A 132 11.91 19.72 -6.47
C ASN A 132 11.77 20.88 -5.47
N ARG A 133 11.74 20.56 -4.17
CA ARG A 133 12.16 21.52 -3.16
C ARG A 133 13.63 21.83 -3.44
N ALA A 134 13.87 22.69 -4.43
CA ALA A 134 15.06 23.48 -4.53
C ALA A 134 15.05 24.32 -3.25
N ARG A 135 15.91 23.92 -2.32
CA ARG A 135 16.42 24.80 -1.27
C ARG A 135 17.13 25.98 -1.92
#